data_AF-A0A359AT51-F1
#
_entry.id   AF-A0A359AT51-F1
#
_cell.length_a   1.000
_cell.length_b   1.000
_cell.length_c   1.000
_cell.angle_alpha   90.00
_cell.angle_beta   90.00
_cell.angle_gamma   90.00
#
_symmetry.space_group_name_H-M   'P 1'
#
loop_
_entity.id
_entity.type
_entity.pdbx_description
1 polymer ?
#
loop_
_entity_poly.entity_id
_entity_poly.type
_entity_poly.pdbx_seq_one_letter_code
_entity_poly.pdbx_strand_id
1 'polypeptide(L)'
;VVENFFREPQLKDLLHRLLSMIGDLERIISKAAVGRISPREVIQLKVALTAIEPIRDTFLASESPGLQAMGKKLDPCPVIRDRIEREIMPDPPMLVNKGRIIKKGVNEELDQLRDIAYSGKDYLLKLQQRESEKTGIPSLKVGFNNVFGYYIEVRHAHKDKVPENWIRKQTLVNAERYITEELKIYEEKILGAEEKILTLEGQLYATLVESLIEYIPPIQMNAAIIAQVDCLLSFAEVSRQNHYIRPEVNDSDVLDIRNGRHPVIEQQLPPDEPFIANDVYLDSNSQQIIIITGPNMAGKSALLRQTALITILAQIGCFIPADSAKIGLVDKIFTRVGASDNISLGESTFMVEMNEAANILNNISSKSLILFDELGRGTSTYDGISLAWAIVEYIHEHPKVHAKTLFATHYHELNEMEKSFKRIKNYNVAIKEVDNKVIFLRKLVPGGSEHSFGIHVARMAGMPQSITKRADAILSEMEQHNRKEGISKPINDFIEKREGYQLSFFQLDDPVLSRVRDEIIHLDVNNLTPIEALNKLNEIKKIVTGK
;
A
#
# COMPACT_ATOMS: atom_id res chain seq x y z
N VAL A 1 -3.41 1.73 -22.37
CA VAL A 1 -4.67 1.17 -21.82
C VAL A 1 -5.40 2.20 -20.98
N VAL A 2 -4.81 2.70 -19.88
CA VAL A 2 -5.41 3.78 -19.05
C VAL A 2 -5.93 4.95 -19.90
N GLU A 3 -5.12 5.45 -20.84
CA GLU A 3 -5.53 6.52 -21.76
C GLU A 3 -6.77 6.18 -22.62
N ASN A 4 -6.97 4.93 -23.02
CA ASN A 4 -8.17 4.57 -23.79
C ASN A 4 -9.41 4.62 -22.90
N PHE A 5 -9.32 4.16 -21.65
CA PHE A 5 -10.41 4.29 -20.68
C PHE A 5 -10.77 5.75 -20.39
N PHE A 6 -9.81 6.67 -20.55
CA PHE A 6 -10.08 8.12 -20.51
C PHE A 6 -10.84 8.63 -21.74
N ARG A 7 -10.46 8.15 -22.93
CA ARG A 7 -11.01 8.62 -24.22
C ARG A 7 -12.37 7.98 -24.55
N GLU A 8 -12.68 6.83 -23.96
CA GLU A 8 -13.89 6.05 -24.25
C GLU A 8 -14.78 5.87 -23.00
N PRO A 9 -15.62 6.87 -22.64
CA PRO A 9 -16.50 6.77 -21.47
C PRO A 9 -17.46 5.58 -21.51
N GLN A 10 -17.96 5.22 -22.71
CA GLN A 10 -18.88 4.10 -22.89
C GLN A 10 -18.23 2.75 -22.52
N LEU A 11 -16.97 2.56 -22.92
CA LEU A 11 -16.20 1.36 -22.56
C LEU A 11 -16.05 1.26 -21.04
N LYS A 12 -15.76 2.37 -20.37
CA LYS A 12 -15.64 2.42 -18.91
C LYS A 12 -16.95 2.06 -18.20
N ASP A 13 -18.08 2.64 -18.61
CA ASP A 13 -19.37 2.36 -17.98
C ASP A 13 -19.77 0.88 -18.15
N LEU A 14 -19.49 0.33 -19.34
CA LEU A 14 -19.64 -1.11 -19.61
C LEU A 14 -18.78 -1.95 -18.65
N LEU A 15 -17.49 -1.61 -18.51
CA LEU A 15 -16.58 -2.33 -17.63
C LEU A 15 -17.02 -2.26 -16.17
N HIS A 16 -17.41 -1.10 -15.64
CA HIS A 16 -17.90 -0.98 -14.26
C HIS A 16 -19.07 -1.93 -13.98
N ARG A 17 -20.06 -1.95 -14.88
CA ARG A 17 -21.21 -2.84 -14.76
C ARG A 17 -20.78 -4.30 -14.80
N LEU A 18 -19.96 -4.70 -15.76
CA LEU A 18 -19.60 -6.12 -15.94
C LEU A 18 -18.63 -6.64 -14.87
N LEU A 19 -17.62 -5.85 -14.48
CA LEU A 19 -16.66 -6.22 -13.44
C LEU A 19 -17.36 -6.48 -12.10
N SER A 20 -18.36 -5.67 -11.74
CA SER A 20 -19.14 -5.87 -10.52
C SER A 20 -19.89 -7.21 -10.47
N MET A 21 -20.15 -7.83 -11.63
CA MET A 21 -20.84 -9.12 -11.72
C MET A 21 -19.89 -10.32 -11.62
N ILE A 22 -18.60 -10.14 -11.92
CA ILE A 22 -17.62 -11.24 -11.99
C ILE A 22 -17.28 -11.76 -10.58
N GLY A 23 -17.02 -10.85 -9.64
CA GLY A 23 -16.57 -11.20 -8.29
C GLY A 23 -15.18 -11.85 -8.28
N ASP A 24 -14.89 -12.63 -7.23
CA ASP A 24 -13.58 -13.27 -7.03
C ASP A 24 -13.46 -14.60 -7.79
N LEU A 25 -13.22 -14.49 -9.09
CA LEU A 25 -13.11 -15.63 -10.01
C LEU A 25 -11.94 -16.56 -9.65
N GLU A 26 -10.81 -15.99 -9.22
CA GLU A 26 -9.60 -16.73 -8.84
C GLU A 26 -9.85 -17.64 -7.64
N ARG A 27 -10.55 -17.15 -6.62
CA ARG A 27 -10.92 -17.95 -5.46
C ARG A 27 -11.95 -19.02 -5.80
N ILE A 28 -12.94 -18.70 -6.64
CA ILE A 28 -13.98 -19.66 -7.05
C ILE A 28 -13.35 -20.84 -7.79
N ILE A 29 -12.48 -20.57 -8.78
CA ILE A 29 -11.87 -21.64 -9.57
C ILE A 29 -10.87 -22.48 -8.76
N SER A 30 -10.18 -21.86 -7.79
CA SER A 30 -9.31 -22.60 -6.87
C SER A 30 -10.07 -23.62 -6.02
N LYS A 31 -11.34 -23.34 -5.66
CA LYS A 31 -12.19 -24.32 -4.98
C LYS A 31 -12.65 -25.45 -5.88
N ALA A 32 -12.87 -25.17 -7.17
CA ALA A 32 -13.21 -26.21 -8.14
C ALA A 32 -12.05 -27.21 -8.31
N ALA A 33 -10.81 -26.72 -8.31
CA ALA A 33 -9.60 -27.56 -8.40
C ALA A 33 -9.51 -28.62 -7.29
N VAL A 34 -9.99 -28.31 -6.09
CA VAL A 34 -10.00 -29.23 -4.93
C VAL A 34 -11.34 -29.94 -4.74
N GLY A 35 -12.28 -29.79 -5.68
CA GLY A 35 -13.62 -30.41 -5.61
C GLY A 35 -14.53 -29.86 -4.51
N ARG A 36 -14.20 -28.70 -3.92
CA ARG A 36 -14.94 -28.10 -2.78
C ARG A 36 -15.77 -26.87 -3.17
N ILE A 37 -16.01 -26.68 -4.46
CA ILE A 37 -16.86 -25.60 -4.95
C ILE A 37 -18.33 -25.89 -4.58
N SER A 38 -19.05 -24.87 -4.10
CA SER A 38 -20.48 -24.97 -3.78
C SER A 38 -21.37 -24.72 -5.01
N PRO A 39 -22.62 -25.22 -5.03
CA PRO A 39 -23.54 -25.00 -6.15
C PRO A 39 -23.79 -23.51 -6.46
N ARG A 40 -23.84 -22.67 -5.41
CA ARG A 40 -23.98 -21.22 -5.57
C ARG A 40 -22.76 -20.58 -6.23
N GLU A 41 -21.56 -21.05 -5.89
CA GLU A 41 -20.32 -20.59 -6.52
C GLU A 41 -20.22 -21.04 -7.98
N VAL A 42 -20.75 -22.22 -8.33
CA VAL A 42 -20.87 -22.67 -9.72
C VAL A 42 -21.79 -21.74 -10.53
N ILE A 43 -22.91 -21.30 -9.94
CA ILE A 43 -23.77 -20.28 -10.57
C ILE A 43 -23.05 -18.93 -10.68
N GLN A 44 -22.31 -18.50 -9.66
CA GLN A 44 -21.50 -17.28 -9.72
C GLN A 44 -20.43 -17.36 -10.82
N LEU A 45 -19.79 -18.53 -10.99
CA LEU A 45 -18.84 -18.79 -12.08
C LEU A 45 -19.51 -18.60 -13.44
N LYS A 46 -20.72 -19.12 -13.63
CA LYS A 46 -21.49 -18.90 -14.86
C LYS A 46 -21.78 -17.42 -15.10
N VAL A 47 -22.17 -16.67 -14.07
CA VAL A 47 -22.40 -15.22 -14.16
C VAL A 47 -21.12 -14.50 -14.60
N ALA A 48 -19.97 -14.84 -14.00
CA ALA A 48 -18.67 -14.30 -14.38
C ALA A 48 -18.31 -14.61 -15.84
N LEU A 49 -18.42 -15.87 -16.27
CA LEU A 49 -18.14 -16.29 -17.65
C LEU A 49 -19.06 -15.60 -18.67
N THR A 50 -20.32 -15.36 -18.30
CA THR A 50 -21.27 -14.60 -19.13
C THR A 50 -20.83 -13.13 -19.28
N ALA A 51 -20.30 -12.53 -18.22
CA ALA A 51 -19.79 -11.15 -18.26
C ALA A 51 -18.48 -11.00 -19.05
N ILE A 52 -17.68 -12.06 -19.17
CA ILE A 52 -16.40 -12.03 -19.90
C ILE A 52 -16.60 -11.87 -21.42
N GLU A 53 -17.66 -12.44 -22.00
CA GLU A 53 -17.92 -12.37 -23.44
C GLU A 53 -18.03 -10.93 -23.98
N PRO A 54 -18.90 -10.05 -23.44
CA PRO A 54 -18.96 -8.66 -23.90
C PRO A 54 -17.66 -7.88 -23.62
N ILE A 55 -16.90 -8.20 -22.56
CA ILE A 55 -15.58 -7.59 -22.31
C ILE A 55 -14.61 -7.97 -23.43
N ARG A 56 -14.52 -9.27 -23.75
CA ARG A 56 -13.66 -9.80 -24.80
C ARG A 56 -13.97 -9.14 -26.14
N ASP A 57 -15.23 -9.09 -26.52
CA ASP A 57 -15.65 -8.58 -27.83
C ASP A 57 -15.34 -7.08 -27.95
N THR A 58 -15.56 -6.31 -26.88
CA THR A 58 -15.21 -4.88 -26.85
C THR A 58 -13.69 -4.67 -26.91
N PHE A 59 -12.91 -5.53 -26.23
CA PHE A 59 -11.46 -5.46 -26.27
C PHE A 59 -10.87 -5.81 -27.64
N LEU A 60 -11.46 -6.78 -28.34
CA LEU A 60 -11.09 -7.14 -29.71
C LEU A 60 -11.44 -6.04 -30.71
N ALA A 61 -12.56 -5.33 -30.49
CA ALA A 61 -12.99 -4.21 -31.32
C ALA A 61 -12.22 -2.90 -31.06
N SER A 62 -11.53 -2.78 -29.91
CA SER A 62 -10.76 -1.58 -29.58
C SER A 62 -9.59 -1.37 -30.54
N GLU A 63 -9.24 -0.11 -30.82
CA GLU A 63 -8.04 0.25 -31.60
C GLU A 63 -6.74 0.09 -30.78
N SER A 64 -6.84 -0.12 -29.46
CA SER A 64 -5.67 -0.24 -28.61
C SER A 64 -5.00 -1.62 -28.72
N PRO A 65 -3.71 -1.69 -29.09
CA PRO A 65 -2.98 -2.97 -29.15
C PRO A 65 -2.98 -3.72 -27.81
N GLY A 66 -2.92 -2.98 -26.69
CA GLY A 66 -2.94 -3.56 -25.34
C GLY A 66 -4.29 -4.20 -25.00
N LEU A 67 -5.41 -3.54 -25.34
CA LEU A 67 -6.74 -4.11 -25.12
C LEU A 67 -7.00 -5.29 -26.06
N GLN A 68 -6.62 -5.19 -27.33
CA GLN A 68 -6.71 -6.31 -28.27
C GLN A 68 -5.91 -7.54 -27.81
N ALA A 69 -4.70 -7.34 -27.26
CA ALA A 69 -3.89 -8.42 -26.72
C ALA A 69 -4.54 -9.08 -25.50
N MET A 70 -5.21 -8.32 -24.63
CA MET A 70 -6.01 -8.86 -23.53
C MET A 70 -7.24 -9.61 -24.05
N GLY A 71 -7.98 -9.03 -25.00
CA GLY A 71 -9.16 -9.63 -25.63
C GLY A 71 -8.85 -10.97 -26.30
N LYS A 72 -7.72 -11.11 -26.97
CA LYS A 72 -7.29 -12.39 -27.59
C LYS A 72 -7.03 -13.52 -26.59
N LYS A 73 -6.76 -13.19 -25.33
CA LYS A 73 -6.47 -14.17 -24.27
C LYS A 73 -7.69 -14.48 -23.41
N LEU A 74 -8.73 -13.64 -23.44
CA LEU A 74 -9.97 -13.88 -22.72
C LEU A 74 -10.77 -14.99 -23.39
N ASP A 75 -11.19 -15.96 -22.58
CA ASP A 75 -12.01 -17.09 -23.02
C ASP A 75 -13.33 -17.13 -22.21
N PRO A 76 -14.49 -16.83 -22.81
CA PRO A 76 -15.77 -16.92 -22.11
C PRO A 76 -16.17 -18.34 -21.71
N CYS A 77 -15.42 -19.35 -22.14
CA CYS A 77 -15.65 -20.77 -21.89
C CYS A 77 -17.13 -21.15 -22.14
N PRO A 78 -17.69 -20.92 -23.35
CA PRO A 78 -19.11 -21.03 -23.61
C PRO A 78 -19.66 -22.44 -23.33
N VAL A 79 -18.87 -23.48 -23.63
CA VAL A 79 -19.27 -24.89 -23.41
C VAL A 79 -19.62 -25.16 -21.94
N ILE A 80 -18.73 -24.79 -21.02
CA ILE A 80 -18.96 -25.03 -19.58
C ILE A 80 -19.95 -24.03 -18.98
N ARG A 81 -19.96 -22.78 -19.45
CA ARG A 81 -20.96 -21.77 -19.08
C ARG A 81 -22.38 -22.27 -19.39
N ASP A 82 -22.60 -22.72 -20.62
CA ASP A 82 -23.91 -23.17 -21.11
C ASP A 82 -24.31 -24.50 -20.46
N ARG A 83 -23.32 -25.35 -20.15
CA ARG A 83 -23.53 -26.57 -19.37
C ARG A 83 -24.04 -26.25 -17.96
N ILE A 84 -23.39 -25.31 -17.26
CA ILE A 84 -23.83 -24.88 -15.92
C ILE A 84 -25.26 -24.31 -15.99
N GLU A 85 -25.55 -23.46 -16.98
CA GLU A 85 -26.90 -22.91 -17.17
C GLU A 85 -27.93 -24.03 -17.40
N ARG A 86 -27.61 -25.06 -18.19
CA ARG A 86 -28.54 -26.16 -18.46
C ARG A 86 -28.72 -27.08 -17.25
N GLU A 87 -27.65 -27.35 -16.49
CA GLU A 87 -27.64 -28.41 -15.48
C GLU A 87 -28.00 -27.93 -14.07
N ILE A 88 -27.65 -26.71 -13.67
CA ILE A 88 -27.78 -26.22 -12.29
C ILE A 88 -28.95 -25.25 -12.14
N MET A 89 -29.74 -25.42 -11.09
CA MET A 89 -30.85 -24.51 -10.79
C MET A 89 -30.37 -23.08 -10.53
N PRO A 90 -31.16 -22.04 -10.88
CA PRO A 90 -30.73 -20.64 -10.73
C PRO A 90 -30.46 -20.19 -9.28
N ASP A 91 -31.21 -20.72 -8.31
CA ASP A 91 -30.99 -20.49 -6.87
C ASP A 91 -30.79 -21.83 -6.15
N PRO A 92 -29.60 -22.45 -6.28
CA PRO A 92 -29.31 -23.71 -5.63
C PRO A 92 -28.94 -23.44 -4.15
N PRO A 93 -29.08 -24.44 -3.27
CA PRO A 93 -28.64 -24.30 -1.90
C PRO A 93 -27.11 -24.20 -1.80
N MET A 94 -26.64 -23.66 -0.69
CA MET A 94 -25.20 -23.51 -0.43
C MET A 94 -24.48 -24.85 -0.24
N LEU A 95 -25.16 -25.85 0.34
CA LEU A 95 -24.59 -27.15 0.64
C LEU A 95 -25.16 -28.21 -0.30
N VAL A 96 -24.29 -29.09 -0.81
CA VAL A 96 -24.67 -30.16 -1.74
C VAL A 96 -25.65 -31.14 -1.10
N ASN A 97 -25.49 -31.41 0.20
CA ASN A 97 -26.33 -32.35 0.94
C ASN A 97 -27.78 -31.87 1.20
N LYS A 98 -28.14 -30.64 0.80
CA LYS A 98 -29.51 -30.13 0.88
C LYS A 98 -30.35 -30.49 -0.36
N GLY A 99 -29.76 -31.13 -1.37
CA GLY A 99 -30.42 -31.49 -2.63
C GLY A 99 -30.89 -30.27 -3.41
N ARG A 100 -31.77 -30.44 -4.39
CA ARG A 100 -32.32 -29.33 -5.20
C ARG A 100 -31.20 -28.53 -5.88
N ILE A 101 -30.30 -29.22 -6.57
CA ILE A 101 -29.18 -28.61 -7.28
C ILE A 101 -29.41 -28.67 -8.78
N ILE A 102 -29.89 -29.81 -9.25
CA ILE A 102 -29.97 -30.12 -10.68
C ILE A 102 -31.32 -29.66 -11.26
N LYS A 103 -31.33 -29.02 -12.44
CA LYS A 103 -32.56 -28.63 -13.14
C LYS A 103 -33.39 -29.84 -13.57
N LYS A 104 -34.70 -29.65 -13.77
CA LYS A 104 -35.57 -30.65 -14.40
C LYS A 104 -35.16 -30.82 -15.87
N GLY A 105 -35.22 -32.04 -16.38
CA GLY A 105 -34.86 -32.40 -17.77
C GLY A 105 -33.38 -32.74 -17.97
N VAL A 106 -32.56 -32.71 -16.92
CA VAL A 106 -31.13 -33.08 -16.99
C VAL A 106 -30.93 -34.59 -16.91
N ASN A 107 -31.75 -35.27 -16.11
CA ASN A 107 -31.70 -36.71 -15.93
C ASN A 107 -33.12 -37.25 -15.70
N GLU A 108 -33.54 -38.19 -16.54
CA GLU A 108 -34.91 -38.72 -16.53
C GLU A 108 -35.21 -39.52 -15.25
N GLU A 109 -34.24 -40.28 -14.74
CA GLU A 109 -34.40 -41.05 -13.50
C GLU A 109 -34.60 -40.12 -12.29
N LEU A 110 -33.82 -39.04 -12.21
CA LEU A 110 -33.96 -38.01 -11.19
C LEU A 110 -35.34 -37.36 -11.23
N ASP A 111 -35.84 -37.07 -12.43
CA ASP A 111 -37.16 -36.47 -12.60
C ASP A 111 -38.29 -37.43 -12.20
N GLN A 112 -38.19 -38.71 -12.57
CA GLN A 112 -39.14 -39.74 -12.13
C GLN A 112 -39.14 -39.91 -10.60
N LEU A 113 -37.95 -39.94 -9.98
CA LEU A 113 -37.84 -40.04 -8.51
C LEU A 113 -38.46 -38.81 -7.83
N ARG A 114 -38.27 -37.61 -8.38
CA ARG A 114 -38.89 -36.37 -7.88
C ARG A 114 -40.41 -36.42 -7.99
N ASP A 115 -40.94 -36.94 -9.09
CA ASP A 115 -42.39 -37.11 -9.27
C ASP A 115 -42.98 -38.14 -8.29
N ILE A 116 -42.25 -39.22 -7.96
CA ILE A 116 -42.63 -40.19 -6.91
C ILE A 116 -42.65 -39.52 -5.54
N ALA A 117 -41.62 -38.76 -5.18
CA ALA A 117 -41.55 -38.07 -3.89
C ALA A 117 -42.65 -36.99 -3.76
N TYR A 118 -42.93 -36.25 -4.84
CA TYR A 118 -43.96 -35.22 -4.85
C TYR A 118 -45.38 -35.82 -4.78
N SER A 119 -45.68 -36.82 -5.62
CA SER A 119 -46.97 -37.52 -5.59
C SER A 119 -47.21 -38.24 -4.25
N GLY A 120 -46.17 -38.75 -3.61
CA GLY A 120 -46.25 -39.29 -2.25
C GLY A 120 -46.66 -38.22 -1.22
N LYS A 121 -46.10 -37.01 -1.29
CA LYS A 121 -46.49 -35.90 -0.39
C LYS A 121 -47.92 -35.42 -0.65
N ASP A 122 -48.33 -35.33 -1.90
CA ASP A 122 -49.73 -35.03 -2.27
C ASP A 122 -50.69 -36.10 -1.74
N TYR A 123 -50.27 -37.37 -1.75
CA TYR A 123 -51.04 -38.45 -1.15
C TYR A 123 -51.18 -38.28 0.36
N LEU A 124 -50.12 -37.88 1.08
CA LEU A 124 -50.18 -37.62 2.52
C LEU A 124 -51.18 -36.50 2.87
N LEU A 125 -51.29 -35.47 2.02
CA LEU A 125 -52.29 -34.41 2.20
C LEU A 125 -53.72 -34.95 2.01
N LYS A 126 -53.94 -35.77 0.97
CA LYS A 126 -55.23 -36.42 0.74
C LYS A 126 -55.59 -37.40 1.86
N LEU A 127 -54.62 -38.15 2.37
CA LEU A 127 -54.75 -39.04 3.52
C LEU A 127 -55.17 -38.26 4.76
N GLN A 128 -54.50 -37.13 5.05
CA GLN A 128 -54.85 -36.27 6.18
C GLN A 128 -56.31 -35.81 6.10
N GLN A 129 -56.74 -35.33 4.94
CA GLN A 129 -58.12 -34.86 4.74
C GLN A 129 -59.13 -36.00 4.89
N ARG A 130 -58.87 -37.14 4.23
CA ARG A 130 -59.72 -38.35 4.30
C ARG A 130 -59.89 -38.85 5.73
N GLU A 131 -58.80 -38.96 6.49
CA GLU A 131 -58.86 -39.43 7.87
C GLU A 131 -59.50 -38.40 8.80
N SER A 132 -59.30 -37.09 8.54
CA SER A 132 -59.97 -36.01 9.30
C SER A 132 -61.49 -36.06 9.14
N GLU A 133 -61.98 -36.22 7.90
CA GLU A 133 -63.41 -36.35 7.58
C GLU A 133 -64.00 -37.64 8.17
N LYS A 134 -63.31 -38.77 8.03
CA LYS A 134 -63.78 -40.09 8.50
C LYS A 134 -63.88 -40.20 10.01
N THR A 135 -62.92 -39.61 10.74
CA THR A 135 -62.86 -39.69 12.21
C THR A 135 -63.57 -38.52 12.90
N GLY A 136 -63.92 -37.46 12.16
CA GLY A 136 -64.47 -36.23 12.73
C GLY A 136 -63.47 -35.49 13.62
N ILE A 137 -62.18 -35.58 13.30
CA ILE A 137 -61.06 -34.95 14.01
C ILE A 137 -60.50 -33.82 13.12
N PRO A 138 -60.99 -32.58 13.26
CA PRO A 138 -60.56 -31.46 12.40
C PRO A 138 -59.12 -31.01 12.66
N SER A 139 -58.56 -31.32 13.84
CA SER A 139 -57.18 -30.95 14.21
C SER A 139 -56.13 -31.98 13.81
N LEU A 140 -56.49 -33.00 13.03
CA LEU A 140 -55.60 -34.08 12.61
C LEU A 140 -54.51 -33.53 11.69
N LYS A 141 -53.25 -33.80 12.04
CA LYS A 141 -52.10 -33.36 11.24
C LYS A 141 -51.15 -34.51 10.94
N VAL A 142 -50.74 -34.63 9.68
CA VAL A 142 -49.61 -35.50 9.31
C VAL A 142 -48.32 -34.69 9.51
N GLY A 143 -47.44 -35.20 10.36
CA GLY A 143 -46.13 -34.63 10.66
C GLY A 143 -44.99 -35.59 10.32
N PHE A 144 -43.75 -35.09 10.36
CA PHE A 144 -42.54 -35.90 10.18
C PHE A 144 -41.58 -35.68 11.35
N ASN A 145 -40.86 -36.72 11.76
CA ASN A 145 -39.69 -36.60 12.64
C ASN A 145 -38.62 -37.63 12.26
N ASN A 146 -37.39 -37.40 12.73
CA ASN A 146 -36.25 -38.25 12.39
C ASN A 146 -36.23 -39.62 13.10
N VAL A 147 -37.12 -39.88 14.06
CA VAL A 147 -37.06 -41.08 14.92
C VAL A 147 -38.04 -42.17 14.46
N PHE A 148 -39.24 -41.78 14.05
CA PHE A 148 -40.31 -42.68 13.64
C PHE A 148 -40.93 -42.30 12.28
N GLY A 149 -40.36 -41.32 11.58
CA GLY A 149 -40.80 -40.93 10.24
C GLY A 149 -42.10 -40.13 10.24
N TYR A 150 -42.99 -40.46 9.29
CA TYR A 150 -44.29 -39.78 9.18
C TYR A 150 -45.26 -40.32 10.24
N TYR A 151 -46.00 -39.41 10.88
CA TYR A 151 -46.98 -39.75 11.91
C TYR A 151 -48.25 -38.91 11.79
N ILE A 152 -49.35 -39.41 12.33
CA ILE A 152 -50.59 -38.68 12.53
C ILE A 152 -50.63 -38.15 13.96
N GLU A 153 -50.74 -36.85 14.13
CA GLU A 153 -50.86 -36.18 15.42
C GLU A 153 -52.32 -35.84 15.72
N VAL A 154 -52.81 -36.28 16.89
CA VAL A 154 -54.18 -36.06 17.37
C VAL A 154 -54.12 -35.42 18.75
N ARG A 155 -54.88 -34.34 18.96
CA ARG A 155 -54.97 -33.67 20.27
C ARG A 155 -55.68 -34.57 21.28
N HIS A 156 -55.32 -34.47 22.57
CA HIS A 156 -55.93 -35.28 23.63
C HIS A 156 -57.45 -35.17 23.68
N ALA A 157 -58.02 -34.00 23.34
CA ALA A 157 -59.46 -33.76 23.26
C ALA A 157 -60.21 -34.64 22.24
N HIS A 158 -59.50 -35.34 21.35
CA HIS A 158 -60.08 -36.21 20.33
C HIS A 158 -59.54 -37.64 20.40
N LYS A 159 -58.87 -38.01 21.50
CA LYS A 159 -58.26 -39.34 21.69
C LYS A 159 -59.29 -40.47 21.57
N ASP A 160 -60.49 -40.28 22.10
CA ASP A 160 -61.55 -41.29 22.06
C ASP A 160 -62.12 -41.54 20.65
N LYS A 161 -61.80 -40.66 19.68
CA LYS A 161 -62.19 -40.80 18.27
C LYS A 161 -61.13 -41.50 17.42
N VAL A 162 -59.99 -41.86 18.00
CA VAL A 162 -58.88 -42.50 17.28
C VAL A 162 -59.24 -43.97 16.99
N PRO A 163 -59.17 -44.42 15.73
CA PRO A 163 -59.42 -45.82 15.38
C PRO A 163 -58.48 -46.81 16.09
N GLU A 164 -58.98 -47.99 16.45
CA GLU A 164 -58.19 -49.03 17.13
C GLU A 164 -57.03 -49.60 16.28
N ASN A 165 -57.15 -49.51 14.95
CA ASN A 165 -56.12 -49.98 14.02
C ASN A 165 -54.90 -49.03 13.90
N TRP A 166 -54.89 -47.91 14.62
CA TRP A 166 -53.78 -46.97 14.64
C TRP A 166 -52.78 -47.33 15.74
N ILE A 167 -51.50 -47.47 15.37
CA ILE A 167 -50.45 -47.87 16.31
C ILE A 167 -49.88 -46.61 16.96
N ARG A 168 -50.13 -46.44 18.27
CA ARG A 168 -49.57 -45.32 19.04
C ARG A 168 -48.05 -45.43 19.16
N LYS A 169 -47.34 -44.33 18.92
CA LYS A 169 -45.87 -44.26 18.99
C LYS A 169 -45.33 -43.35 20.08
N GLN A 170 -45.98 -42.21 20.33
CA GLN A 170 -45.50 -41.23 21.30
C GLN A 170 -46.68 -40.46 21.90
N THR A 171 -46.63 -40.22 23.21
CA THR A 171 -47.55 -39.32 23.91
C THR A 171 -46.80 -38.03 24.25
N LEU A 172 -47.35 -36.89 23.84
CA LEU A 172 -46.89 -35.54 24.17
C LEU A 172 -47.81 -34.92 25.23
N VAL A 173 -47.41 -33.77 25.77
CA VAL A 173 -48.18 -33.05 26.80
C VAL A 173 -49.63 -32.74 26.35
N ASN A 174 -49.84 -32.43 25.05
CA ASN A 174 -51.14 -32.03 24.52
C ASN A 174 -51.66 -32.88 23.33
N ALA A 175 -50.89 -33.88 22.86
CA ALA A 175 -51.27 -34.71 21.71
C ALA A 175 -50.72 -36.15 21.81
N GLU A 176 -51.31 -37.09 21.09
CA GLU A 176 -50.77 -38.42 20.85
C GLU A 176 -50.40 -38.57 19.36
N ARG A 177 -49.30 -39.27 19.07
CA ARG A 177 -48.82 -39.55 17.72
C ARG A 177 -49.01 -41.02 17.37
N TYR A 178 -49.55 -41.28 16.19
CA TYR A 178 -49.91 -42.60 15.69
C TYR A 178 -49.32 -42.85 14.31
N ILE A 179 -49.19 -44.13 13.94
CA ILE A 179 -48.79 -44.59 12.62
C ILE A 179 -49.79 -45.63 12.12
N THR A 180 -50.07 -45.63 10.83
CA THR A 180 -50.87 -46.65 10.14
C THR A 180 -49.99 -47.45 9.19
N GLU A 181 -50.43 -48.66 8.80
CA GLU A 181 -49.72 -49.49 7.82
C GLU A 181 -49.62 -48.78 6.46
N GLU A 182 -50.69 -48.13 6.02
CA GLU A 182 -50.71 -47.30 4.81
C GLU A 182 -49.69 -46.16 4.88
N LEU A 183 -49.59 -45.47 6.03
CA LEU A 183 -48.63 -44.38 6.22
C LEU A 183 -47.19 -44.87 6.11
N LYS A 184 -46.88 -46.06 6.65
CA LYS A 184 -45.54 -46.66 6.54
C LYS A 184 -45.18 -47.02 5.09
N ILE A 185 -46.10 -47.59 4.32
CA ILE A 185 -45.85 -47.95 2.92
C ILE A 185 -45.49 -46.70 2.09
N TYR A 186 -46.20 -45.59 2.32
CA TYR A 186 -45.89 -44.33 1.64
C TYR A 186 -44.62 -43.66 2.18
N GLU A 187 -44.35 -43.77 3.48
CA GLU A 187 -43.09 -43.32 4.08
C GLU A 187 -41.89 -44.01 3.43
N GLU A 188 -41.88 -45.34 3.32
CA GLU A 188 -40.79 -46.09 2.67
C GLU A 188 -40.59 -45.65 1.21
N LYS A 189 -41.67 -45.44 0.47
CA LYS A 189 -41.62 -44.93 -0.91
C LYS A 189 -41.05 -43.52 -0.99
N ILE A 190 -41.49 -42.61 -0.13
CA ILE A 190 -41.05 -41.20 -0.13
C ILE A 190 -39.60 -41.10 0.31
N LEU A 191 -39.24 -41.68 1.45
CA LEU A 191 -37.89 -41.62 2.00
C LEU A 191 -36.89 -42.34 1.08
N GLY A 192 -37.27 -43.50 0.53
CA GLY A 192 -36.43 -44.22 -0.42
C GLY A 192 -36.21 -43.44 -1.73
N ALA A 193 -37.22 -42.69 -2.19
CA ALA A 193 -37.05 -41.79 -3.32
C ALA A 193 -36.17 -40.59 -2.96
N GLU A 194 -36.37 -39.95 -1.81
CA GLU A 194 -35.58 -38.81 -1.34
C GLU A 194 -34.09 -39.14 -1.17
N GLU A 195 -33.74 -40.31 -0.64
CA GLU A 195 -32.35 -40.77 -0.51
C GLU A 195 -31.69 -41.00 -1.87
N LYS A 196 -32.40 -41.63 -2.80
CA LYS A 196 -31.92 -41.84 -4.18
C LYS A 196 -31.75 -40.53 -4.93
N ILE A 197 -32.67 -39.58 -4.75
CA ILE A 197 -32.57 -38.22 -5.30
C ILE A 197 -31.28 -37.56 -4.82
N LEU A 198 -31.02 -37.56 -3.51
CA LEU A 198 -29.82 -36.93 -2.96
C LEU A 198 -28.53 -37.57 -3.49
N THR A 199 -28.50 -38.89 -3.57
CA THR A 199 -27.35 -39.64 -4.10
C THR A 199 -27.11 -39.30 -5.58
N LEU A 200 -28.16 -39.36 -6.39
CA LEU A 200 -28.08 -39.12 -7.84
C LEU A 200 -27.76 -37.65 -8.14
N GLU A 201 -28.36 -36.68 -7.43
CA GLU A 201 -27.99 -35.26 -7.55
C GLU A 201 -26.53 -35.02 -7.18
N GLY A 202 -26.04 -35.66 -6.11
CA GLY A 202 -24.64 -35.57 -5.70
C GLY A 202 -23.68 -36.08 -6.76
N GLN A 203 -24.02 -37.21 -7.40
CA GLN A 203 -23.25 -37.77 -8.51
C GLN A 203 -23.24 -36.85 -9.73
N LEU A 204 -24.41 -36.39 -10.19
CA LEU A 204 -24.53 -35.47 -11.32
C LEU A 204 -23.75 -34.16 -11.08
N TYR A 205 -23.84 -33.62 -9.87
CA TYR A 205 -23.08 -32.44 -9.48
C TYR A 205 -21.57 -32.71 -9.48
N ALA A 206 -21.13 -33.85 -8.95
CA ALA A 206 -19.70 -34.22 -8.96
C ALA A 206 -19.17 -34.34 -10.39
N THR A 207 -19.93 -34.93 -11.32
CA THR A 207 -19.57 -35.02 -12.74
C THR A 207 -19.46 -33.64 -13.40
N LEU A 208 -20.32 -32.67 -13.02
CA LEU A 208 -20.17 -31.30 -13.48
C LEU A 208 -18.88 -30.67 -12.94
N VAL A 209 -18.60 -30.84 -11.64
CA VAL A 209 -17.38 -30.29 -11.02
C VAL A 209 -16.12 -30.87 -11.63
N GLU A 210 -16.10 -32.18 -11.92
CA GLU A 210 -14.99 -32.83 -12.63
C GLU A 210 -14.76 -32.22 -14.01
N SER A 211 -15.83 -31.89 -14.74
CA SER A 211 -15.70 -31.22 -16.04
C SER A 211 -15.14 -29.79 -15.95
N LEU A 212 -15.18 -29.14 -14.78
CA LEU A 212 -14.56 -27.82 -14.60
C LEU A 212 -13.03 -27.90 -14.63
N ILE A 213 -12.44 -29.07 -14.37
CA ILE A 213 -10.98 -29.23 -14.22
C ILE A 213 -10.24 -28.77 -15.49
N GLU A 214 -10.75 -29.14 -16.66
CA GLU A 214 -10.16 -28.77 -17.95
C GLU A 214 -10.23 -27.26 -18.23
N TYR A 215 -11.18 -26.55 -17.62
CA TYR A 215 -11.38 -25.11 -17.76
C TYR A 215 -10.65 -24.30 -16.69
N ILE A 216 -9.96 -24.92 -15.73
CA ILE A 216 -9.22 -24.19 -14.70
C ILE A 216 -8.19 -23.24 -15.32
N PRO A 217 -7.30 -23.66 -16.25
CA PRO A 217 -6.30 -22.76 -16.83
C PRO A 217 -6.89 -21.54 -17.57
N PRO A 218 -7.88 -21.67 -18.49
CA PRO A 218 -8.46 -20.50 -19.14
C PRO A 218 -9.21 -19.58 -18.17
N ILE A 219 -9.87 -20.14 -17.15
CA ILE A 219 -10.56 -19.33 -16.13
C ILE A 219 -9.57 -18.56 -15.24
N GLN A 220 -8.42 -19.16 -14.90
CA GLN A 220 -7.34 -18.45 -14.20
C GLN A 220 -6.72 -17.33 -15.05
N MET A 221 -6.52 -17.58 -16.35
CA MET A 221 -6.08 -16.54 -17.29
C MET A 221 -7.08 -15.38 -17.34
N ASN A 222 -8.38 -15.68 -17.41
CA ASN A 222 -9.42 -14.66 -17.33
C ASN A 222 -9.33 -13.86 -16.03
N ALA A 223 -9.20 -14.52 -14.88
CA ALA A 223 -9.10 -13.86 -13.59
C ALA A 223 -7.92 -12.87 -13.54
N ALA A 224 -6.75 -13.28 -14.01
CA ALA A 224 -5.57 -12.42 -14.07
C ALA A 224 -5.76 -11.20 -14.98
N ILE A 225 -6.36 -11.38 -16.16
CA ILE A 225 -6.65 -10.29 -17.09
C ILE A 225 -7.68 -9.34 -16.49
N ILE A 226 -8.76 -9.88 -15.93
CA ILE A 226 -9.82 -9.08 -15.32
C ILE A 226 -9.30 -8.27 -14.13
N ALA A 227 -8.45 -8.85 -13.28
CA ALA A 227 -7.78 -8.13 -12.19
C ALA A 227 -6.87 -7.01 -12.72
N GLN A 228 -6.15 -7.25 -13.81
CA GLN A 228 -5.35 -6.21 -14.47
C GLN A 228 -6.24 -5.07 -15.01
N VAL A 229 -7.36 -5.41 -15.65
CA VAL A 229 -8.33 -4.43 -16.17
C VAL A 229 -8.94 -3.60 -15.05
N ASP A 230 -9.33 -4.22 -13.94
CA ASP A 230 -9.89 -3.54 -12.77
C ASP A 230 -8.90 -2.52 -12.20
N CYS A 231 -7.63 -2.91 -12.04
CA CYS A 231 -6.55 -2.01 -11.62
C CYS A 231 -6.35 -0.83 -12.58
N LEU A 232 -6.29 -1.09 -13.89
CA LEU A 232 -6.10 -0.05 -14.91
C LEU A 232 -7.31 0.88 -15.03
N LEU A 233 -8.52 0.36 -14.83
CA LEU A 233 -9.76 1.15 -14.79
C LEU A 233 -9.77 2.06 -13.56
N SER A 234 -9.35 1.55 -12.41
CA SER A 234 -9.18 2.32 -11.17
C SER A 234 -8.17 3.47 -11.36
N PHE A 235 -7.03 3.21 -12.02
CA PHE A 235 -6.08 4.27 -12.38
C PHE A 235 -6.73 5.35 -13.24
N ALA A 236 -7.54 4.98 -14.24
CA ALA A 236 -8.23 5.96 -15.08
C ALA A 236 -9.26 6.79 -14.31
N GLU A 237 -10.02 6.18 -13.39
CA GLU A 237 -10.98 6.89 -12.55
C GLU A 237 -10.30 7.89 -11.63
N VAL A 238 -9.34 7.45 -10.81
CA VAL A 238 -8.62 8.30 -9.86
C VAL A 238 -7.95 9.47 -10.59
N SER A 239 -7.35 9.17 -11.74
CA SER A 239 -6.66 10.17 -12.52
C SER A 239 -7.63 11.21 -13.11
N ARG A 240 -8.84 10.81 -13.50
CA ARG A 240 -9.87 11.75 -13.98
C ARG A 240 -10.42 12.61 -12.85
N GLN A 241 -10.71 12.01 -11.69
CA GLN A 241 -11.26 12.72 -10.53
C GLN A 241 -10.28 13.77 -10.00
N ASN A 242 -8.98 13.47 -10.03
CA ASN A 242 -7.94 14.33 -9.43
C ASN A 242 -7.15 15.16 -10.45
N HIS A 243 -7.59 15.19 -11.70
CA HIS A 243 -6.94 15.93 -12.79
C HIS A 243 -5.46 15.56 -12.96
N TYR A 244 -5.16 14.27 -13.02
CA TYR A 244 -3.81 13.77 -13.27
C TYR A 244 -3.51 13.75 -14.76
N ILE A 245 -2.24 13.91 -15.12
CA ILE A 245 -1.76 13.94 -16.49
C ILE A 245 -0.97 12.68 -16.83
N ARG A 246 -0.94 12.33 -18.12
CA ARG A 246 -0.09 11.26 -18.62
C ARG A 246 1.37 11.72 -18.62
N PRO A 247 2.29 11.07 -17.87
CA PRO A 247 3.70 11.40 -17.93
C PRO A 247 4.36 10.87 -19.21
N GLU A 248 5.44 11.52 -19.63
CA GLU A 248 6.38 10.96 -20.61
C GLU A 248 7.43 10.12 -19.86
N VAL A 249 7.33 8.79 -19.94
CA VAL A 249 8.34 7.89 -19.37
C VAL A 249 9.34 7.51 -20.46
N ASN A 250 10.64 7.66 -20.19
CA ASN A 250 11.71 7.44 -21.17
C ASN A 250 12.98 6.86 -20.54
N ASP A 251 13.96 6.50 -21.39
CA ASP A 251 15.25 5.91 -20.94
C ASP A 251 16.31 6.95 -20.52
N SER A 252 15.97 8.23 -20.51
CA SER A 252 16.91 9.30 -20.11
C SER A 252 17.15 9.29 -18.60
N ASP A 253 18.12 10.08 -18.14
CA ASP A 253 18.37 10.28 -16.71
C ASP A 253 17.62 11.49 -16.14
N VAL A 254 16.70 12.10 -16.90
CA VAL A 254 16.00 13.35 -16.51
C VAL A 254 14.76 13.04 -15.69
N LEU A 255 14.56 13.76 -14.59
CA LEU A 255 13.31 13.84 -13.84
C LEU A 255 12.84 15.30 -13.85
N ASP A 256 11.91 15.64 -14.72
CA ASP A 256 11.29 16.96 -14.83
C ASP A 256 9.81 16.86 -14.49
N ILE A 257 9.40 17.43 -13.36
CA ILE A 257 8.02 17.44 -12.87
C ILE A 257 7.61 18.91 -12.73
N ARG A 258 6.55 19.31 -13.45
CA ARG A 258 5.99 20.67 -13.38
C ARG A 258 4.72 20.70 -12.55
N ASN A 259 4.67 21.60 -11.58
CA ASN A 259 3.57 21.73 -10.62
C ASN A 259 3.12 20.37 -10.05
N GLY A 260 4.09 19.57 -9.60
CA GLY A 260 3.80 18.31 -8.94
C GLY A 260 3.05 18.54 -7.63
N ARG A 261 2.08 17.67 -7.33
CA ARG A 261 1.29 17.66 -6.10
C ARG A 261 1.43 16.32 -5.39
N HIS A 262 1.32 16.30 -4.07
CA HIS A 262 1.40 15.06 -3.30
C HIS A 262 0.05 14.32 -3.35
N PRO A 263 -0.06 13.13 -3.97
CA PRO A 263 -1.34 12.49 -4.28
C PRO A 263 -2.21 12.14 -3.06
N VAL A 264 -1.59 11.93 -1.90
CA VAL A 264 -2.32 11.67 -0.63
C VAL A 264 -2.66 12.96 0.12
N ILE A 265 -1.68 13.83 0.37
CA ILE A 265 -1.87 15.05 1.16
C ILE A 265 -2.88 15.98 0.49
N GLU A 266 -2.87 16.11 -0.84
CA GLU A 266 -3.82 16.97 -1.54
C GLU A 266 -5.29 16.59 -1.32
N GLN A 267 -5.56 15.31 -1.06
CA GLN A 267 -6.91 14.77 -0.80
C GLN A 267 -7.32 14.92 0.67
N GLN A 268 -6.37 15.18 1.57
CA GLN A 268 -6.60 15.33 3.01
C GLN A 268 -6.76 16.80 3.44
N LEU A 269 -6.40 17.74 2.56
CA LEU A 269 -6.55 19.16 2.85
C LEU A 269 -8.03 19.58 2.79
N PRO A 270 -8.44 20.56 3.61
CA PRO A 270 -9.76 21.17 3.52
C PRO A 270 -10.05 21.71 2.11
N PRO A 271 -11.32 21.72 1.65
CA PRO A 271 -11.68 22.21 0.31
C PRO A 271 -11.27 23.67 0.02
N ASP A 272 -11.10 24.47 1.06
CA ASP A 272 -10.69 25.88 1.03
C ASP A 272 -9.16 26.09 1.10
N GLU A 273 -8.37 25.03 1.33
CA GLU A 273 -6.90 25.10 1.37
C GLU A 273 -6.27 24.24 0.25
N PRO A 274 -6.00 24.82 -0.94
CA PRO A 274 -5.40 24.06 -2.03
C PRO A 274 -3.96 23.63 -1.71
N PHE A 275 -3.58 22.45 -2.18
CA PHE A 275 -2.20 21.98 -2.10
C PHE A 275 -1.28 22.87 -2.96
N ILE A 276 -0.13 23.30 -2.39
CA ILE A 276 0.84 24.12 -3.12
C ILE A 276 1.73 23.23 -3.98
N ALA A 277 1.55 23.33 -5.29
CA ALA A 277 2.29 22.56 -6.28
C ALA A 277 3.74 23.06 -6.46
N ASN A 278 4.66 22.14 -6.72
CA ASN A 278 6.10 22.41 -6.82
C ASN A 278 6.74 21.78 -8.05
N ASP A 279 7.68 22.53 -8.64
CA ASP A 279 8.52 22.03 -9.72
C ASP A 279 9.70 21.26 -9.14
N VAL A 280 10.07 20.15 -9.78
CA VAL A 280 11.28 19.38 -9.45
C VAL A 280 11.97 19.03 -10.75
N TYR A 281 13.22 19.46 -10.90
CA TYR A 281 14.08 19.13 -12.02
C TYR A 281 15.34 18.43 -11.51
N LEU A 282 15.67 17.25 -12.02
CA LEU A 282 16.93 16.57 -11.72
C LEU A 282 17.45 15.91 -13.00
N ASP A 283 18.76 15.99 -13.25
CA ASP A 283 19.46 15.28 -14.31
C ASP A 283 20.85 14.86 -13.84
N SER A 284 21.61 14.10 -14.64
CA SER A 284 22.97 13.71 -14.24
C SER A 284 24.05 14.74 -14.62
N ASN A 285 23.70 15.86 -15.26
CA ASN A 285 24.66 16.75 -15.94
C ASN A 285 24.70 18.18 -15.37
N SER A 286 23.55 18.77 -15.08
CA SER A 286 23.39 20.17 -14.72
C SER A 286 22.84 20.37 -13.30
N GLN A 287 21.91 19.52 -12.85
CA GLN A 287 21.28 19.57 -11.54
C GLN A 287 21.01 18.14 -11.03
N GLN A 288 22.08 17.51 -10.52
CA GLN A 288 22.03 16.15 -9.97
C GLN A 288 21.53 16.11 -8.54
N ILE A 289 21.92 17.10 -7.74
CA ILE A 289 21.62 17.15 -6.31
C ILE A 289 20.96 18.49 -6.00
N ILE A 290 19.79 18.43 -5.40
CA ILE A 290 19.13 19.60 -4.82
C ILE A 290 19.34 19.55 -3.31
N ILE A 291 20.00 20.57 -2.76
CA ILE A 291 20.08 20.79 -1.32
C ILE A 291 18.88 21.67 -0.93
N ILE A 292 17.97 21.12 -0.12
CA ILE A 292 16.74 21.79 0.30
C ILE A 292 16.89 22.24 1.73
N THR A 293 17.00 23.55 1.94
CA THR A 293 17.04 24.16 3.27
C THR A 293 15.70 24.78 3.66
N GLY A 294 15.48 24.93 4.97
CA GLY A 294 14.30 25.57 5.52
C GLY A 294 13.82 24.88 6.81
N PRO A 295 12.84 25.45 7.52
CA PRO A 295 12.35 24.92 8.78
C PRO A 295 11.63 23.57 8.63
N ASN A 296 11.56 22.78 9.70
CA ASN A 296 11.03 21.40 9.68
C ASN A 296 9.56 21.33 9.23
N MET A 297 8.75 22.36 9.51
CA MET A 297 7.34 22.42 9.13
C MET A 297 7.09 23.06 7.75
N ALA A 298 8.15 23.36 6.99
CA ALA A 298 7.99 24.05 5.70
C ALA A 298 7.46 23.13 4.59
N GLY A 299 7.48 21.81 4.77
CA GLY A 299 7.01 20.84 3.75
C GLY A 299 8.13 20.16 2.95
N LYS A 300 9.38 20.21 3.42
CA LYS A 300 10.52 19.50 2.79
C LYS A 300 10.25 18.00 2.62
N SER A 301 9.88 17.31 3.70
CA SER A 301 9.56 15.87 3.68
C SER A 301 8.35 15.53 2.80
N ALA A 302 7.40 16.46 2.65
CA ALA A 302 6.27 16.29 1.74
C ALA A 302 6.73 16.37 0.28
N LEU A 303 7.62 17.30 -0.06
CA LEU A 303 8.21 17.42 -1.41
C LEU A 303 9.04 16.19 -1.79
N LEU A 304 9.87 15.68 -0.88
CA LEU A 304 10.65 14.46 -1.10
C LEU A 304 9.73 13.27 -1.42
N ARG A 305 8.76 13.00 -0.54
CA ARG A 305 7.79 11.91 -0.74
C ARG A 305 6.93 12.09 -1.98
N GLN A 306 6.50 13.31 -2.28
CA GLN A 306 5.78 13.63 -3.50
C GLN A 306 6.58 13.20 -4.74
N THR A 307 7.85 13.58 -4.82
CA THR A 307 8.72 13.25 -5.95
C THR A 307 8.81 11.73 -6.15
N ALA A 308 9.01 10.98 -5.06
CA ALA A 308 9.04 9.52 -5.12
C ALA A 308 7.72 8.90 -5.58
N LEU A 309 6.60 9.35 -5.03
CA LEU A 309 5.28 8.84 -5.36
C LEU A 309 4.92 9.11 -6.83
N ILE A 310 5.25 10.30 -7.35
CA ILE A 310 5.05 10.63 -8.76
C ILE A 310 5.87 9.70 -9.66
N THR A 311 7.14 9.45 -9.33
CA THR A 311 8.00 8.51 -10.07
C THR A 311 7.42 7.09 -10.06
N ILE A 312 6.96 6.61 -8.91
CA ILE A 312 6.33 5.28 -8.79
C ILE A 312 5.07 5.20 -9.63
N LEU A 313 4.15 6.18 -9.51
CA LEU A 313 2.90 6.23 -10.28
C LEU A 313 3.16 6.22 -11.79
N ALA A 314 4.16 6.96 -12.25
CA ALA A 314 4.55 6.96 -13.65
C ALA A 314 5.06 5.59 -14.12
N GLN A 315 5.95 4.94 -13.36
CA GLN A 315 6.55 3.65 -13.72
C GLN A 315 5.57 2.46 -13.62
N ILE A 316 4.54 2.53 -12.78
CA ILE A 316 3.45 1.54 -12.78
C ILE A 316 2.43 1.78 -13.91
N GLY A 317 2.57 2.86 -14.68
CA GLY A 317 1.71 3.19 -15.81
C GLY A 317 0.42 3.95 -15.45
N CYS A 318 0.37 4.57 -14.27
CA CYS A 318 -0.71 5.48 -13.87
C CYS A 318 -0.42 6.90 -14.37
N PHE A 319 -1.46 7.73 -14.48
CA PHE A 319 -1.26 9.17 -14.64
C PHE A 319 -0.87 9.77 -13.28
N ILE A 320 -0.27 10.96 -13.30
CA ILE A 320 0.38 11.55 -12.13
C ILE A 320 -0.21 12.93 -11.77
N PRO A 321 -0.14 13.33 -10.48
CA PRO A 321 -0.54 14.66 -10.02
C PRO A 321 0.46 15.75 -10.42
N ALA A 322 0.44 16.19 -11.67
CA ALA A 322 1.30 17.26 -12.20
C ALA A 322 0.61 17.98 -13.38
N ASP A 323 1.16 19.09 -13.84
CA ASP A 323 0.73 19.75 -15.10
C ASP A 323 1.43 19.13 -16.31
N SER A 324 2.69 18.74 -16.15
CA SER A 324 3.46 17.96 -17.13
C SER A 324 4.63 17.26 -16.44
N ALA A 325 5.08 16.12 -16.97
CA ALA A 325 6.32 15.51 -16.50
C ALA A 325 7.04 14.67 -17.56
N LYS A 326 8.38 14.68 -17.48
CA LYS A 326 9.29 13.76 -18.16
C LYS A 326 10.05 12.97 -17.11
N ILE A 327 9.89 11.66 -17.11
CA ILE A 327 10.38 10.78 -16.05
C ILE A 327 11.25 9.71 -16.70
N GLY A 328 12.55 9.91 -16.61
CA GLY A 328 13.56 8.91 -16.87
C GLY A 328 13.41 7.72 -15.93
N LEU A 329 13.60 6.50 -16.44
CA LEU A 329 13.45 5.28 -15.65
C LEU A 329 14.38 5.29 -14.43
N VAL A 330 13.78 5.11 -13.25
CA VAL A 330 14.47 4.94 -11.97
C VAL A 330 14.47 3.47 -11.60
N ASP A 331 15.65 2.92 -11.31
CA ASP A 331 15.81 1.51 -10.94
C ASP A 331 15.51 1.26 -9.46
N LYS A 332 15.91 2.20 -8.59
CA LYS A 332 15.76 2.13 -7.14
C LYS A 332 15.46 3.51 -6.58
N ILE A 333 14.52 3.57 -5.64
CA ILE A 333 14.26 4.76 -4.84
C ILE A 333 14.76 4.48 -3.43
N PHE A 334 15.77 5.23 -3.00
CA PHE A 334 16.33 5.16 -1.66
C PHE A 334 15.75 6.29 -0.81
N THR A 335 15.31 5.96 0.38
CA THR A 335 14.73 6.92 1.30
C THR A 335 15.34 6.79 2.67
N ARG A 336 15.88 7.90 3.17
CA ARG A 336 16.13 8.13 4.59
C ARG A 336 15.19 9.26 5.00
N VAL A 337 13.95 8.90 5.35
CA VAL A 337 12.94 9.84 5.86
C VAL A 337 12.68 9.40 7.29
N GLY A 338 12.97 10.26 8.26
CA GLY A 338 13.12 9.92 9.69
C GLY A 338 12.19 8.81 10.20
N ALA A 339 12.78 7.80 10.81
CA ALA A 339 12.06 6.71 11.45
C ALA A 339 11.36 7.19 12.73
N SER A 340 10.16 6.65 12.99
CA SER A 340 9.63 6.57 14.34
C SER A 340 10.58 5.73 15.19
N ASP A 341 11.04 6.26 16.32
CA ASP A 341 12.06 5.64 17.18
C ASP A 341 11.78 4.17 17.47
N ASN A 342 12.69 3.28 17.07
CA ASN A 342 12.66 1.87 17.42
C ASN A 342 13.55 1.64 18.66
N ILE A 343 13.08 2.14 19.81
CA ILE A 343 13.75 2.00 21.12
C ILE A 343 13.90 0.51 21.51
N SER A 344 13.11 -0.37 20.91
CA SER A 344 13.02 -1.80 21.22
C SER A 344 14.27 -2.64 20.90
N LEU A 345 15.20 -2.16 20.05
CA LEU A 345 16.38 -2.92 19.59
C LEU A 345 17.70 -2.55 20.27
N GLY A 346 17.72 -1.52 21.15
CA GLY A 346 18.92 -1.12 21.87
C GLY A 346 20.03 -0.48 21.02
N GLU A 347 19.78 -0.20 19.74
CA GLU A 347 20.71 0.52 18.87
C GLU A 347 20.55 2.04 19.01
N SER A 348 21.66 2.78 19.00
CA SER A 348 21.63 4.24 18.95
C SER A 348 20.93 4.72 17.68
N THR A 349 20.04 5.71 17.79
CA THR A 349 19.33 6.30 16.65
C THR A 349 20.28 6.77 15.55
N PHE A 350 21.48 7.26 15.93
CA PHE A 350 22.53 7.63 15.01
C PHE A 350 23.18 6.43 14.32
N MET A 351 23.37 5.30 15.01
CA MET A 351 23.92 4.08 14.39
C MET A 351 22.96 3.52 13.34
N VAL A 352 21.65 3.49 13.64
CA VAL A 352 20.62 3.09 12.66
C VAL A 352 20.65 4.01 11.44
N GLU A 353 20.74 5.32 11.66
CA GLU A 353 20.86 6.31 10.59
C GLU A 353 22.10 6.09 9.71
N MET A 354 23.25 5.81 10.31
CA MET A 354 24.49 5.53 9.57
C MET A 354 24.43 4.19 8.82
N ASN A 355 23.82 3.16 9.40
CA ASN A 355 23.60 1.88 8.71
C ASN A 355 22.67 2.03 7.51
N GLU A 356 21.61 2.82 7.63
CA GLU A 356 20.71 3.15 6.51
C GLU A 356 21.46 3.91 5.42
N ALA A 357 22.23 4.95 5.77
CA ALA A 357 23.05 5.69 4.81
C ALA A 357 24.09 4.80 4.11
N ALA A 358 24.78 3.94 4.85
CA ALA A 358 25.72 2.98 4.30
C ALA A 358 25.04 1.98 3.35
N ASN A 359 23.84 1.49 3.69
CA ASN A 359 23.08 0.60 2.83
C ASN A 359 22.67 1.28 1.51
N ILE A 360 22.28 2.56 1.56
CA ILE A 360 22.04 3.36 0.37
C ILE A 360 23.33 3.44 -0.47
N LEU A 361 24.42 3.91 0.11
CA LEU A 361 25.68 4.14 -0.60
C LEU A 361 26.27 2.86 -1.23
N ASN A 362 26.06 1.70 -0.62
CA ASN A 362 26.55 0.43 -1.14
C ASN A 362 25.69 -0.15 -2.27
N ASN A 363 24.46 0.35 -2.49
CA ASN A 363 23.50 -0.24 -3.44
C ASN A 363 23.01 0.72 -4.54
N ILE A 364 23.46 1.97 -4.53
CA ILE A 364 23.09 3.00 -5.51
C ILE A 364 23.65 2.74 -6.91
N SER A 365 22.92 3.21 -7.92
CA SER A 365 23.32 3.24 -9.33
C SER A 365 23.10 4.63 -9.92
N SER A 366 23.57 4.87 -11.15
CA SER A 366 23.32 6.11 -11.90
C SER A 366 21.84 6.40 -12.18
N LYS A 367 20.99 5.37 -12.16
CA LYS A 367 19.54 5.50 -12.36
C LYS A 367 18.77 5.64 -11.05
N SER A 368 19.43 5.58 -9.90
CA SER A 368 18.75 5.66 -8.62
C SER A 368 18.28 7.08 -8.29
N LEU A 369 17.18 7.16 -7.52
CA LEU A 369 16.67 8.39 -6.92
C LEU A 369 16.87 8.30 -5.40
N ILE A 370 17.61 9.23 -4.82
CA ILE A 370 17.93 9.24 -3.39
C ILE A 370 17.22 10.40 -2.70
N LEU A 371 16.56 10.12 -1.57
CA LEU A 371 15.86 11.09 -0.75
C LEU A 371 16.46 11.04 0.66
N PHE A 372 17.28 12.04 0.99
CA PHE A 372 17.80 12.23 2.34
C PHE A 372 17.00 13.33 3.04
N ASP A 373 16.40 13.00 4.18
CA ASP A 373 15.72 13.94 5.05
C ASP A 373 16.45 14.01 6.39
N GLU A 374 17.12 15.13 6.61
CA GLU A 374 17.73 15.49 7.89
C GLU A 374 18.86 14.55 8.37
N LEU A 375 19.66 14.05 7.43
CA LEU A 375 20.80 13.17 7.71
C LEU A 375 21.84 13.84 8.63
N GLY A 376 22.29 13.12 9.66
CA GLY A 376 23.37 13.52 10.57
C GLY A 376 22.89 14.20 11.85
N ARG A 377 21.57 14.26 12.10
CA ARG A 377 21.01 14.94 13.28
C ARG A 377 21.28 14.27 14.62
N GLY A 378 21.55 12.98 14.64
CA GLY A 378 21.74 12.21 15.88
C GLY A 378 23.10 12.37 16.57
N THR A 379 23.97 13.27 16.10
CA THR A 379 25.35 13.43 16.59
C THR A 379 25.72 14.92 16.79
N SER A 380 26.98 15.18 17.15
CA SER A 380 27.52 16.54 17.27
C SER A 380 27.34 17.30 15.96
N THR A 381 27.04 18.61 16.03
CA THR A 381 26.73 19.42 14.84
C THR A 381 27.85 19.35 13.80
N TYR A 382 29.12 19.40 14.22
CA TYR A 382 30.26 19.35 13.31
C TYR A 382 30.47 17.97 12.70
N ASP A 383 30.27 16.88 13.47
CA ASP A 383 30.35 15.53 12.91
C ASP A 383 29.21 15.28 11.90
N GLY A 384 28.00 15.74 12.23
CA GLY A 384 26.82 15.62 11.36
C GLY A 384 26.99 16.37 10.04
N ILE A 385 27.46 17.62 10.09
CA ILE A 385 27.77 18.41 8.89
C ILE A 385 28.86 17.73 8.07
N SER A 386 29.94 17.28 8.70
CA SER A 386 31.09 16.67 8.02
C SER A 386 30.71 15.39 7.29
N LEU A 387 29.91 14.53 7.93
CA LEU A 387 29.40 13.31 7.31
C LEU A 387 28.43 13.61 6.18
N ALA A 388 27.46 14.51 6.37
CA ALA A 388 26.52 14.92 5.33
C ALA A 388 27.26 15.47 4.09
N TRP A 389 28.25 16.32 4.31
CA TRP A 389 29.10 16.87 3.25
C TRP A 389 29.82 15.77 2.49
N ALA A 390 30.54 14.90 3.20
CA ALA A 390 31.30 13.80 2.59
C ALA A 390 30.40 12.84 1.79
N ILE A 391 29.17 12.58 2.26
CA ILE A 391 28.19 11.73 1.58
C ILE A 391 27.70 12.40 0.29
N VAL A 392 27.33 13.68 0.35
CA VAL A 392 26.89 14.44 -0.84
C VAL A 392 28.01 14.55 -1.86
N GLU A 393 29.24 14.82 -1.41
CA GLU A 393 30.44 14.85 -2.24
C GLU A 393 30.70 13.49 -2.90
N TYR A 394 30.60 12.40 -2.15
CA TYR A 394 30.74 11.05 -2.69
C TYR A 394 29.71 10.77 -3.79
N ILE A 395 28.43 11.10 -3.57
CA ILE A 395 27.37 10.91 -4.57
C ILE A 395 27.60 11.77 -5.82
N HIS A 396 28.15 12.98 -5.65
CA HIS A 396 28.44 13.89 -6.73
C HIS A 396 29.65 13.46 -7.56
N GLU A 397 30.79 13.16 -6.93
CA GLU A 397 32.08 12.94 -7.58
C GLU A 397 32.29 11.49 -8.04
N HIS A 398 31.62 10.51 -7.41
CA HIS A 398 31.90 9.11 -7.73
C HIS A 398 31.41 8.76 -9.15
N PRO A 399 32.32 8.37 -10.09
CA PRO A 399 32.02 8.31 -11.53
C PRO A 399 30.90 7.34 -11.94
N LYS A 400 30.62 6.34 -11.10
CA LYS A 400 29.60 5.31 -11.36
C LYS A 400 28.28 5.54 -10.62
N VAL A 401 28.24 6.53 -9.72
CA VAL A 401 27.10 6.76 -8.83
C VAL A 401 26.14 7.75 -9.43
N HIS A 402 26.56 8.99 -9.74
CA HIS A 402 25.79 10.09 -10.37
C HIS A 402 24.26 10.09 -10.16
N ALA A 403 23.81 9.66 -8.98
CA ALA A 403 22.42 9.40 -8.68
C ALA A 403 21.69 10.71 -8.41
N LYS A 404 20.45 10.82 -8.92
CA LYS A 404 19.59 11.97 -8.68
C LYS A 404 19.24 12.03 -7.21
N THR A 405 19.46 13.18 -6.56
CA THR A 405 19.36 13.27 -5.10
C THR A 405 18.59 14.52 -4.66
N LEU A 406 17.61 14.32 -3.78
CA LEU A 406 16.99 15.38 -2.98
C LEU A 406 17.54 15.28 -1.56
N PHE A 407 18.25 16.30 -1.11
CA PHE A 407 18.87 16.34 0.21
C PHE A 407 18.24 17.46 1.05
N ALA A 408 17.23 17.12 1.84
CA ALA A 408 16.63 18.05 2.79
C ALA A 408 17.45 18.13 4.06
N THR A 409 17.83 19.34 4.46
CA THR A 409 18.72 19.56 5.62
C THR A 409 18.38 20.82 6.39
N HIS A 410 18.94 20.90 7.59
CA HIS A 410 18.96 22.09 8.44
C HIS A 410 20.36 22.70 8.55
N TYR A 411 21.38 22.03 8.02
CA TYR A 411 22.73 22.55 7.96
C TYR A 411 22.82 23.54 6.79
N HIS A 412 22.83 24.82 7.12
CA HIS A 412 22.94 25.89 6.13
C HIS A 412 24.35 25.95 5.51
N GLU A 413 25.34 25.38 6.18
CA GLU A 413 26.73 25.23 5.74
C GLU A 413 26.82 24.42 4.43
N LEU A 414 25.92 23.46 4.21
CA LEU A 414 25.84 22.68 2.98
C LEU A 414 25.49 23.55 1.74
N ASN A 415 24.92 24.75 1.93
CA ASN A 415 24.66 25.67 0.81
C ASN A 415 25.96 26.07 0.08
N GLU A 416 27.10 26.09 0.77
CA GLU A 416 28.40 26.41 0.16
C GLU A 416 28.81 25.39 -0.91
N MET A 417 28.26 24.17 -0.89
CA MET A 417 28.57 23.13 -1.88
C MET A 417 28.21 23.54 -3.32
N GLU A 418 27.15 24.34 -3.53
CA GLU A 418 26.77 24.81 -4.87
C GLU A 418 27.88 25.63 -5.54
N LYS A 419 28.74 26.32 -4.76
CA LYS A 419 29.86 27.11 -5.30
C LYS A 419 30.98 26.20 -5.84
N SER A 420 31.17 25.04 -5.24
CA SER A 420 32.29 24.11 -5.50
C SER A 420 31.93 22.93 -6.40
N PHE A 421 30.63 22.60 -6.52
CA PHE A 421 30.13 21.43 -7.22
C PHE A 421 29.05 21.82 -8.23
N LYS A 422 29.37 21.74 -9.53
CA LYS A 422 28.55 22.30 -10.62
C LYS A 422 27.14 21.69 -10.72
N ARG A 423 26.96 20.43 -10.31
CA ARG A 423 25.66 19.72 -10.37
C ARG A 423 24.85 19.80 -9.09
N ILE A 424 25.33 20.55 -8.09
CA ILE A 424 24.60 20.82 -6.85
C ILE A 424 23.89 22.16 -6.97
N LYS A 425 22.61 22.21 -6.60
CA LYS A 425 21.80 23.44 -6.62
C LYS A 425 21.06 23.61 -5.30
N ASN A 426 21.11 24.81 -4.74
CA ASN A 426 20.41 25.11 -3.51
C ASN A 426 18.98 25.56 -3.78
N TYR A 427 18.06 25.05 -2.98
CA TYR A 427 16.69 25.49 -2.93
C TYR A 427 16.27 25.67 -1.48
N ASN A 428 15.29 26.53 -1.27
CA ASN A 428 14.63 26.68 0.01
C ASN A 428 13.12 26.66 -0.16
N VAL A 429 12.42 26.38 0.93
CA VAL A 429 10.97 26.54 0.95
C VAL A 429 10.64 27.95 1.39
N ALA A 430 9.92 28.70 0.55
CA ALA A 430 9.61 30.10 0.74
C ALA A 430 8.77 30.34 2.00
N ILE A 431 9.12 31.41 2.70
CA ILE A 431 8.49 31.86 3.94
C ILE A 431 8.12 33.32 3.76
N LYS A 432 6.95 33.72 4.28
CA LYS A 432 6.52 35.11 4.30
C LYS A 432 6.21 35.55 5.73
N GLU A 433 6.78 36.67 6.15
CA GLU A 433 6.43 37.29 7.42
C GLU A 433 5.38 38.38 7.21
N VAL A 434 4.26 38.27 7.93
CA VAL A 434 3.17 39.26 7.93
C VAL A 434 2.74 39.47 9.38
N ASP A 435 2.74 40.72 9.86
CA ASP A 435 2.29 41.09 11.21
C ASP A 435 2.94 40.26 12.34
N ASN A 436 4.27 40.06 12.30
CA ASN A 436 5.04 39.19 13.22
C ASN A 436 4.60 37.71 13.23
N LYS A 437 3.84 37.26 12.22
CA LYS A 437 3.51 35.85 11.99
C LYS A 437 4.27 35.34 10.78
N VAL A 438 4.88 34.18 10.94
CA VAL A 438 5.54 33.44 9.87
C VAL A 438 4.50 32.60 9.13
N ILE A 439 4.40 32.75 7.82
CA ILE A 439 3.52 31.94 6.96
C ILE A 439 4.40 31.09 6.07
N PHE A 440 4.26 29.77 6.19
CA PHE A 440 4.94 28.82 5.30
C PHE A 440 4.21 28.77 3.97
N LEU A 441 4.83 29.30 2.91
CA LEU A 441 4.21 29.29 1.58
C LEU A 441 4.25 27.91 0.92
N ARG A 442 5.04 26.97 1.48
CA ARG A 442 5.23 25.59 0.98
C ARG A 442 5.67 25.53 -0.50
N LYS A 443 6.20 26.63 -1.03
CA LYS A 443 6.72 26.76 -2.41
C LYS A 443 8.23 26.63 -2.42
N LEU A 444 8.75 25.72 -3.22
CA LEU A 444 10.17 25.55 -3.46
C LEU A 444 10.68 26.69 -4.37
N VAL A 445 11.72 27.39 -3.93
CA VAL A 445 12.35 28.49 -4.67
C VAL A 445 13.88 28.30 -4.70
N PRO A 446 14.57 28.73 -5.78
CA PRO A 446 16.02 28.67 -5.86
C PRO A 446 16.71 29.47 -4.75
N GLY A 447 17.91 29.04 -4.36
CA GLY A 447 18.77 29.64 -3.34
C GLY A 447 18.69 28.94 -1.99
N GLY A 448 19.75 29.06 -1.19
CA GLY A 448 19.78 28.59 0.20
C GLY A 448 19.16 29.59 1.17
N SER A 449 18.59 29.12 2.28
CA SER A 449 18.28 29.97 3.44
C SER A 449 19.51 30.10 4.32
N GLU A 450 19.85 31.31 4.78
CA GLU A 450 20.93 31.54 5.77
C GLU A 450 20.42 31.66 7.21
N HIS A 451 19.11 31.85 7.40
CA HIS A 451 18.53 32.09 8.72
C HIS A 451 17.77 30.88 9.26
N SER A 452 17.97 30.59 10.55
CA SER A 452 17.20 29.61 11.30
C SER A 452 15.94 30.26 11.88
N PHE A 453 14.78 29.72 11.52
CA PHE A 453 13.47 30.21 11.97
C PHE A 453 13.01 29.57 13.30
N GLY A 454 13.88 28.84 13.99
CA GLY A 454 13.52 28.09 15.21
C GLY A 454 12.90 28.95 16.31
N ILE A 455 13.48 30.13 16.59
CA ILE A 455 12.96 31.05 17.62
C ILE A 455 11.60 31.63 17.20
N HIS A 456 11.39 31.87 15.90
CA HIS A 456 10.13 32.35 15.36
C HIS A 456 9.03 31.28 15.47
N VAL A 457 9.35 30.02 15.19
CA VAL A 457 8.44 28.87 15.40
C VAL A 457 8.09 28.72 16.88
N ALA A 458 9.07 28.86 17.78
CA ALA A 458 8.82 28.85 19.22
C ALA A 458 7.83 29.96 19.64
N ARG A 459 7.97 31.16 19.08
CA ARG A 459 7.04 32.28 19.31
C ARG A 459 5.61 31.95 18.83
N MET A 460 5.47 31.29 17.69
CA MET A 460 4.19 30.82 17.16
C MET A 460 3.55 29.73 18.01
N ALA A 461 4.37 28.83 18.59
CA ALA A 461 3.91 27.80 19.52
C ALA A 461 3.43 28.35 20.88
N GLY A 462 3.49 29.68 21.09
CA GLY A 462 3.05 30.34 22.30
C GLY A 462 4.12 30.43 23.40
N MET A 463 5.40 30.24 23.06
CA MET A 463 6.48 30.35 24.05
C MET A 463 6.55 31.78 24.63
N PRO A 464 6.76 31.93 25.96
CA PRO A 464 6.85 33.22 26.61
C PRO A 464 7.82 34.20 25.92
N GLN A 465 7.40 35.46 25.78
CA GLN A 465 8.23 36.48 25.13
C GLN A 465 9.57 36.70 25.82
N SER A 466 9.66 36.51 27.13
CA SER A 466 10.91 36.60 27.88
C SER A 466 11.94 35.56 27.42
N ILE A 467 11.49 34.34 27.09
CA ILE A 467 12.34 33.24 26.61
C ILE A 467 12.76 33.51 25.16
N THR A 468 11.83 33.86 24.28
CA THR A 468 12.16 34.11 22.86
C THR A 468 13.09 35.31 22.70
N LYS A 469 12.87 36.41 23.43
CA LYS A 469 13.79 37.57 23.45
C LYS A 469 15.19 37.20 23.97
N ARG A 470 15.27 36.35 25.01
CA ARG A 470 16.57 35.87 25.52
C ARG A 470 17.27 34.98 24.50
N ALA A 471 16.53 34.09 23.83
CA ALA A 471 17.06 33.24 22.77
C ALA A 471 17.60 34.07 21.60
N ASP A 472 16.88 35.14 21.18
CA ASP A 472 17.34 36.06 20.13
C ASP A 472 18.67 36.75 20.49
N ALA A 473 18.81 37.18 21.76
CA ALA A 473 20.04 37.78 22.25
C ALA A 473 21.22 36.79 22.26
N ILE A 474 21.00 35.55 22.70
CA ILE A 474 22.01 34.48 22.71
C ILE A 474 22.41 34.12 21.27
N LEU A 475 21.45 33.97 20.36
CA LEU A 475 21.72 33.66 18.96
C LEU A 475 22.57 34.76 18.31
N SER A 476 22.23 36.03 18.56
CA SER A 476 23.00 37.18 18.06
C SER A 476 24.45 37.18 18.54
N GLU A 477 24.68 36.78 19.80
CA GLU A 477 26.03 36.67 20.38
C GLU A 477 26.82 35.52 19.73
N MET A 478 26.19 34.36 19.55
CA MET A 478 26.80 33.20 18.87
C MET A 478 27.14 33.50 17.41
N GLU A 479 26.26 34.15 16.65
CA GLU A 479 26.52 34.54 15.26
C GLU A 479 27.67 35.55 15.16
N GLN A 480 27.79 36.48 16.12
CA GLN A 480 28.89 37.44 16.15
C GLN A 480 30.24 36.77 16.49
N HIS A 481 30.25 35.78 17.39
CA HIS A 481 31.45 35.01 17.71
C HIS A 481 31.91 34.19 16.50
N ASN A 482 30.96 33.52 15.83
CA ASN A 482 31.17 32.72 14.62
C ASN A 482 31.70 33.56 13.44
N ARG A 483 31.27 34.82 13.30
CA ARG A 483 31.82 35.74 12.29
C ARG A 483 33.24 36.23 12.63
N LYS A 484 33.58 36.40 13.91
CA LYS A 484 34.89 36.91 14.36
C LYS A 484 35.99 35.84 14.40
N GLU A 485 35.65 34.60 14.73
CA GLU A 485 36.58 33.46 14.71
C GLU A 485 36.68 32.78 13.33
N GLY A 486 35.95 33.28 12.33
CA GLY A 486 36.12 32.89 10.93
C GLY A 486 35.58 31.50 10.63
N ILE A 487 34.29 31.25 10.86
CA ILE A 487 33.62 30.01 10.43
C ILE A 487 33.59 29.86 8.89
N SER A 488 33.82 30.94 8.14
CA SER A 488 34.05 30.89 6.69
C SER A 488 35.41 30.30 6.29
N LYS A 489 36.41 30.28 7.19
CA LYS A 489 37.77 29.80 6.89
C LYS A 489 37.94 28.28 6.83
N PRO A 490 37.39 27.45 7.74
CA PRO A 490 37.61 26.01 7.66
C PRO A 490 37.06 25.41 6.36
N ILE A 491 35.92 25.90 5.85
CA ILE A 491 35.35 25.43 4.57
C ILE A 491 36.22 25.84 3.37
N ASN A 492 36.80 27.04 3.38
CA ASN A 492 37.77 27.44 2.35
C ASN A 492 39.06 26.60 2.41
N ASP A 493 39.55 26.24 3.60
CA ASP A 493 40.69 25.32 3.76
C ASP A 493 40.39 23.90 3.24
N PHE A 494 39.13 23.44 3.35
CA PHE A 494 38.69 22.16 2.74
C PHE A 494 38.66 22.24 1.20
N ILE A 495 38.35 23.40 0.63
CA ILE A 495 38.30 23.62 -0.83
C ILE A 495 39.71 23.77 -1.43
N GLU A 496 40.66 24.41 -0.72
CA GLU A 496 42.04 24.60 -1.17
C GLU A 496 42.89 23.32 -1.18
N LYS A 497 42.53 22.28 -0.39
CA LYS A 497 43.26 21.00 -0.35
C LYS A 497 43.00 20.04 -1.54
N ARG A 498 42.43 20.53 -2.65
CA ARG A 498 42.12 19.73 -3.86
C ARG A 498 43.32 19.39 -4.75
N GLU A 499 44.51 19.95 -4.51
CA GLU A 499 45.74 19.59 -5.23
C GLU A 499 46.70 18.77 -4.35
N GLY A 500 46.71 17.46 -4.56
CA GLY A 500 47.78 16.58 -4.07
C GLY A 500 47.32 15.50 -3.10
N TYR A 501 47.40 14.25 -3.55
CA TYR A 501 47.44 13.07 -2.68
C TYR A 501 48.56 13.24 -1.64
N GLN A 502 48.23 13.57 -0.40
CA GLN A 502 49.11 13.28 0.73
C GLN A 502 48.34 13.19 2.05
N LEU A 503 48.51 12.04 2.71
CA LEU A 503 48.09 11.80 4.09
C LEU A 503 48.65 12.87 5.03
N SER A 504 47.79 13.70 5.60
CA SER A 504 47.96 14.29 6.93
C SER A 504 46.67 15.01 7.34
N PHE A 505 45.80 14.30 8.05
CA PHE A 505 44.64 14.92 8.68
C PHE A 505 44.42 14.28 10.04
N PHE A 506 45.30 14.64 10.98
CA PHE A 506 45.03 14.87 12.41
C PHE A 506 46.35 15.40 13.02
N GLN A 507 46.68 16.66 12.73
CA GLN A 507 47.57 17.43 13.60
C GLN A 507 46.85 18.73 13.90
N LEU A 508 46.18 18.73 15.06
CA LEU A 508 45.47 19.86 15.64
C LEU A 508 46.30 20.52 16.76
N ASP A 509 47.62 20.38 16.71
CA ASP A 509 48.49 21.07 17.63
C ASP A 509 49.20 22.19 16.86
N ASP A 510 48.88 23.45 17.21
CA ASP A 510 49.72 24.59 16.84
C ASP A 510 51.17 24.23 17.22
N PRO A 511 52.11 24.17 16.27
CA PRO A 511 53.47 23.68 16.52
C PRO A 511 54.18 24.49 17.62
N VAL A 512 53.78 25.74 17.85
CA VAL A 512 54.28 26.55 18.97
C VAL A 512 53.71 26.06 20.29
N LEU A 513 52.41 25.75 20.35
CA LEU A 513 51.75 25.24 21.55
C LEU A 513 52.17 23.80 21.88
N SER A 514 52.39 22.93 20.88
CA SER A 514 52.95 21.59 21.10
C SER A 514 54.34 21.69 21.73
N ARG A 515 55.18 22.58 21.20
CA ARG A 515 56.55 22.77 21.71
C ARG A 515 56.55 23.26 23.16
N VAL A 516 55.66 24.19 23.51
CA VAL A 516 55.49 24.67 24.89
C VAL A 516 54.96 23.57 25.81
N ARG A 517 53.97 22.80 25.36
CA ARG A 517 53.44 21.65 26.10
C ARG A 517 54.54 20.63 26.40
N ASP A 518 55.31 20.26 25.40
CA ASP A 518 56.35 19.24 25.52
C ASP A 518 57.50 19.72 26.42
N GLU A 519 57.88 21.01 26.37
CA GLU A 519 58.86 21.57 27.31
C GLU A 519 58.36 21.55 28.76
N ILE A 520 57.08 21.84 29.00
CA ILE A 520 56.48 21.81 30.36
C ILE A 520 56.36 20.38 30.89
N ILE A 521 55.94 19.42 30.07
CA ILE A 521 55.75 18.01 30.48
C ILE A 521 57.08 17.38 30.90
N HIS A 522 58.20 17.77 30.26
CA HIS A 522 59.52 17.21 30.53
C HIS A 522 60.34 17.98 31.58
N LEU A 523 59.77 19.02 32.21
CA LEU A 523 60.42 19.77 33.28
C LEU A 523 60.27 19.04 34.63
N ASP A 524 61.40 18.70 35.26
CA ASP A 524 61.41 18.16 36.62
C ASP A 524 61.35 19.28 37.66
N VAL A 525 60.11 19.69 37.96
CA VAL A 525 59.81 20.84 38.84
C VAL A 525 60.41 20.68 40.25
N ASN A 526 60.62 19.45 40.73
CA ASN A 526 61.08 19.20 42.10
C ASN A 526 62.59 19.41 42.29
N ASN A 527 63.35 19.49 41.20
CA ASN A 527 64.81 19.61 41.22
C ASN A 527 65.32 20.93 40.62
N LEU A 528 64.43 21.86 40.27
CA LEU A 528 64.82 23.18 39.75
C LEU A 528 65.17 24.14 40.88
N THR A 529 66.28 24.85 40.74
CA THR A 529 66.53 26.02 41.58
C THR A 529 65.59 27.17 41.19
N PRO A 530 65.27 28.11 42.11
CA PRO A 530 64.35 29.21 41.82
C PRO A 530 64.76 30.07 40.60
N ILE A 531 66.07 30.20 40.33
CA ILE A 531 66.60 30.94 39.18
C ILE A 531 66.38 30.16 37.87
N GLU A 532 66.56 28.84 37.87
CA GLU A 532 66.34 28.00 36.70
C GLU A 532 64.86 27.94 36.31
N ALA A 533 63.97 27.90 37.29
CA ALA A 533 62.52 27.95 37.06
C ALA A 533 62.10 29.29 36.39
N LEU A 534 62.64 30.41 36.88
CA LEU A 534 62.40 31.74 36.29
C LEU A 534 62.96 31.85 34.86
N ASN A 535 64.13 31.28 34.61
CA ASN A 535 64.73 31.27 33.27
C ASN A 535 63.92 30.40 32.30
N LYS A 536 63.43 29.23 32.73
CA LYS A 536 62.56 28.37 31.90
C LYS A 536 61.22 29.02 31.59
N LEU A 537 60.62 29.71 32.54
CA LEU A 537 59.41 30.53 32.31
C LEU A 537 59.66 31.64 31.29
N ASN A 538 60.83 32.27 31.31
CA ASN A 538 61.20 33.29 30.34
C ASN A 538 61.42 32.69 28.94
N GLU A 539 62.03 31.51 28.82
CA GLU A 539 62.17 30.78 27.56
C GLU A 539 60.82 30.40 26.95
N ILE A 540 59.91 29.83 27.75
CA ILE A 540 58.54 29.51 27.32
C ILE A 540 57.81 30.78 26.87
N LYS A 541 57.97 31.90 27.60
CA LYS A 541 57.38 33.19 27.21
C LYS A 541 57.92 33.70 25.88
N LYS A 542 59.21 33.52 25.57
CA LYS A 542 59.79 33.87 24.27
C LYS A 542 59.24 33.00 23.14
N ILE A 543 59.05 31.70 23.38
CA ILE A 543 58.45 30.77 22.41
C ILE A 543 57.02 31.21 22.05
N VAL A 544 56.23 31.63 23.05
CA VAL A 544 54.83 32.08 22.84
C VAL A 544 54.76 33.48 22.22
N THR A 545 55.70 34.38 22.51
CA THR A 545 55.65 35.78 22.05
C THR A 545 56.47 36.07 20.80
N GLY A 546 57.28 35.11 20.33
CA GLY A 546 58.09 35.21 19.11
C GLY A 546 59.19 36.26 19.14
N LYS A 547 59.66 36.67 20.34
CA LYS A 547 60.68 37.70 20.55
C LYS A 547 61.82 37.25 21.44
#